data_AF-L8EUB7-F1
#
_entry.id   AF-L8EUB7-F1
#
_cell.length_a   1.000
_cell.length_b   1.000
_cell.length_c   1.000
_cell.angle_alpha   90.00
_cell.angle_beta   90.00
_cell.angle_gamma   90.00
#
_symmetry.space_group_name_H-M   'P 1'
#
loop_
_entity.id
_entity.type
_entity.pdbx_description
1 polymer ?
#
loop_
_entity_poly.entity_id
_entity_poly.type
_entity_poly.pdbx_seq_one_letter_code
_entity_poly.pdbx_strand_id
1 'polypeptide(L)'
;MPVIGPGYDDPEYDNYDPAWKHQNTPFRQWLFEKLTAADFLYPDMARMWAPDNRYNGLDDEAVDAIAMLTGASFDEVRAAHKADIAAWMREQELHDHPDLAVADADLNRIAERH
;
A
#
# COMPACT_ATOMS: atom_id res chain seq x y z
N MET A 1 15.09 -14.24 -9.68
CA MET A 1 14.39 -13.02 -10.14
C MET A 1 15.07 -11.85 -9.46
N PRO A 2 15.34 -10.71 -10.11
CA PRO A 2 15.95 -9.60 -9.41
C PRO A 2 14.94 -9.09 -8.38
N VAL A 3 15.38 -8.97 -7.13
CA VAL A 3 14.64 -8.27 -6.09
C VAL A 3 14.51 -6.83 -6.58
N ILE A 4 13.31 -6.43 -7.00
CA ILE A 4 13.01 -5.04 -7.34
C ILE A 4 12.73 -4.35 -6.01
N GLY A 5 13.82 -4.02 -5.32
CA GLY A 5 13.84 -3.37 -4.01
C GLY A 5 15.28 -3.28 -3.52
N PRO A 6 15.66 -2.21 -2.79
CA PRO A 6 17.02 -2.05 -2.28
C PRO A 6 17.41 -3.27 -1.44
N GLY A 7 18.67 -3.69 -1.50
CA GLY A 7 19.15 -4.86 -0.77
C GLY A 7 19.14 -4.63 0.74
N TYR A 8 19.17 -5.71 1.52
CA TYR A 8 19.22 -5.70 3.00
C TYR A 8 20.35 -4.84 3.61
N ASP A 9 21.36 -4.46 2.83
CA ASP A 9 22.54 -3.68 3.25
C ASP A 9 22.53 -2.22 2.73
N ASP A 10 21.41 -1.75 2.19
CA ASP A 10 21.27 -0.36 1.74
C ASP A 10 20.97 0.56 2.93
N PRO A 11 21.73 1.65 3.20
CA PRO A 11 21.34 2.63 4.22
C PRO A 11 20.00 3.33 3.91
N GLU A 12 19.45 3.23 2.70
CA GLU A 12 18.06 3.64 2.41
C GLU A 12 17.00 2.71 3.06
N TYR A 13 17.40 1.50 3.47
CA TYR A 13 16.59 0.60 4.30
C TYR A 13 16.37 1.16 5.73
N ASP A 14 17.14 2.19 6.13
CA ASP A 14 16.96 2.91 7.41
C ASP A 14 15.73 3.84 7.42
N ASN A 15 14.99 3.95 6.31
CA ASN A 15 13.63 4.51 6.28
C ASN A 15 12.58 3.59 6.94
N TYR A 16 13.02 2.68 7.83
CA TYR A 16 12.17 1.96 8.77
C TYR A 16 11.56 2.95 9.76
N ASP A 17 10.45 3.59 9.37
CA ASP A 17 9.63 4.37 10.28
C ASP A 17 8.71 3.43 11.06
N PRO A 18 8.93 3.12 12.35
CA PRO A 18 8.06 2.22 13.11
C PRO A 18 6.59 2.68 13.17
N ALA A 19 6.29 3.95 12.82
CA ALA A 19 4.92 4.42 12.62
C ALA A 19 4.21 3.77 11.43
N TRP A 20 4.91 3.07 10.53
CA TRP A 20 4.31 2.31 9.42
C TRP A 20 3.23 1.33 9.91
N LYS A 21 3.41 0.74 11.09
CA LYS A 21 2.42 -0.18 11.71
C LYS A 21 1.08 0.50 11.99
N HIS A 22 1.09 1.81 12.12
CA HIS A 22 -0.06 2.66 12.41
C HIS A 22 -0.58 3.41 11.18
N GLN A 23 0.13 3.36 10.05
CA GLN A 23 -0.33 3.98 8.81
C GLN A 23 -1.60 3.29 8.31
N ASN A 24 -2.59 4.10 7.95
CA ASN A 24 -3.82 3.63 7.31
C ASN A 24 -3.65 3.69 5.79
N THR A 25 -2.94 2.72 5.23
CA THR A 25 -2.68 2.66 3.79
C THR A 25 -3.96 2.26 3.02
N PRO A 26 -4.13 2.68 1.76
CA PRO A 26 -5.21 2.21 0.89
C PRO A 26 -5.37 0.69 0.88
N PHE A 27 -4.27 -0.08 0.79
CA PHE A 27 -4.35 -1.54 0.83
C PHE A 27 -4.79 -2.07 2.20
N ARG A 28 -4.36 -1.44 3.30
CA ARG A 28 -4.80 -1.80 4.66
C ARG A 28 -6.29 -1.61 4.82
N GLN A 29 -6.80 -0.47 4.36
CA GLN A 29 -8.22 -0.15 4.44
C GLN A 29 -9.03 -1.14 3.60
N TRP A 30 -8.61 -1.37 2.35
CA TRP A 30 -9.25 -2.35 1.47
C TRP A 30 -9.28 -3.75 2.11
N LEU A 31 -8.16 -4.19 2.70
CA LEU A 31 -8.05 -5.49 3.34
C LEU A 31 -8.93 -5.59 4.59
N PHE A 32 -8.98 -4.54 5.41
CA PHE A 32 -9.85 -4.47 6.56
C PHE A 32 -11.33 -4.57 6.17
N GLU A 33 -11.74 -3.83 5.14
CA GLU A 33 -13.12 -3.85 4.61
C GLU A 33 -13.49 -5.25 4.09
N LYS A 34 -12.59 -5.89 3.33
CA LYS A 34 -12.80 -7.24 2.79
C LYS A 34 -12.85 -8.31 3.88
N LEU A 35 -11.96 -8.27 4.87
CA LEU A 35 -11.98 -9.19 6.01
C LEU A 35 -13.24 -9.00 6.87
N THR A 36 -13.67 -7.75 7.06
CA THR A 36 -14.92 -7.45 7.76
C THR A 36 -16.13 -8.00 7.00
N ALA A 37 -16.18 -7.81 5.68
CA ALA A 37 -17.25 -8.34 4.84
C ALA A 37 -17.29 -9.87 4.77
N ALA A 38 -16.15 -10.53 5.01
CA ALA A 38 -16.03 -11.99 5.11
C ALA A 38 -16.34 -12.54 6.52
N ASP A 39 -16.85 -11.71 7.45
CA ASP A 39 -17.07 -12.06 8.86
C ASP A 39 -15.82 -12.65 9.55
N PHE A 40 -14.63 -12.23 9.12
CA PHE A 40 -13.39 -12.69 9.71
C PHE A 40 -13.27 -12.17 11.14
N LEU A 41 -12.88 -13.04 12.08
CA LEU A 41 -12.91 -12.74 13.52
C LEU A 41 -11.92 -11.64 13.95
N TYR A 42 -10.88 -11.39 13.14
CA TYR A 42 -9.80 -10.45 13.46
C TYR A 42 -9.40 -9.60 12.23
N PRO A 43 -10.27 -8.71 11.73
CA PRO A 43 -9.97 -7.91 10.53
C PRO A 43 -8.77 -6.96 10.74
N ASP A 44 -8.47 -6.61 11.99
CA ASP A 44 -7.28 -5.84 12.37
C ASP A 44 -5.94 -6.54 12.03
N MET A 45 -5.95 -7.84 11.70
CA MET A 45 -4.78 -8.54 11.16
C MET A 45 -4.28 -7.92 9.85
N ALA A 46 -5.12 -7.14 9.15
CA ALA A 46 -4.75 -6.35 7.98
C ALA A 46 -3.51 -5.45 8.22
N ARG A 47 -3.29 -5.00 9.46
CA ARG A 47 -2.14 -4.17 9.84
C ARG A 47 -0.78 -4.88 9.68
N MET A 48 -0.77 -6.21 9.61
CA MET A 48 0.46 -7.00 9.51
C MET A 48 0.92 -7.14 8.05
N TRP A 49 -0.02 -7.26 7.11
CA TRP A 49 0.30 -7.41 5.69
C TRP A 49 0.50 -6.05 5.00
N ALA A 50 -0.33 -5.07 5.32
CA ALA A 50 -0.51 -3.97 4.39
C ALA A 50 0.67 -2.99 4.26
N PRO A 51 1.37 -2.57 5.33
CA PRO A 51 2.51 -1.68 5.18
C PRO A 51 3.81 -2.45 4.90
N ASP A 52 3.93 -3.70 5.36
CA ASP A 52 5.10 -4.56 5.11
C ASP A 52 5.28 -4.85 3.61
N ASN A 53 4.16 -5.07 2.91
CA ASN A 53 4.14 -5.32 1.48
C ASN A 53 4.62 -4.14 0.63
N ARG A 54 4.62 -2.90 1.15
CA ARG A 54 5.18 -1.75 0.42
C ARG A 54 6.70 -1.88 0.25
N TYR A 55 7.37 -2.45 1.25
CA TYR A 55 8.83 -2.62 1.27
C TYR A 55 9.26 -3.98 0.70
N ASN A 56 8.55 -5.04 1.06
CA ASN A 56 8.92 -6.42 0.72
C ASN A 56 8.25 -6.94 -0.56
N GLY A 57 7.29 -6.17 -1.10
CA GLY A 57 6.38 -6.64 -2.14
C GLY A 57 5.33 -7.60 -1.60
N LEU A 58 4.39 -7.98 -2.47
CA LEU A 58 3.37 -8.98 -2.17
C LEU A 58 3.71 -10.29 -2.90
N ASP A 59 4.16 -11.29 -2.16
CA ASP A 59 4.45 -12.62 -2.71
C ASP A 59 3.20 -13.46 -2.95
N ASP A 60 3.35 -14.57 -3.69
CA ASP A 60 2.21 -15.41 -4.07
C ASP A 60 1.58 -16.15 -2.87
N GLU A 61 2.34 -16.42 -1.80
CA GLU A 61 1.81 -17.03 -0.57
C GLU A 61 0.89 -16.05 0.18
N ALA A 62 1.29 -14.78 0.27
CA ALA A 62 0.48 -13.72 0.82
C ALA A 62 -0.75 -13.43 -0.05
N VAL A 63 -0.62 -13.46 -1.38
CA VAL A 63 -1.78 -13.34 -2.29
C VAL A 63 -2.79 -14.47 -2.02
N ASP A 64 -2.33 -15.71 -1.93
CA ASP A 64 -3.19 -16.87 -1.70
C ASP A 64 -3.89 -16.81 -0.34
N ALA A 65 -3.13 -16.51 0.72
CA ALA A 65 -3.68 -16.36 2.06
C ALA A 65 -4.73 -15.24 2.13
N ILE A 66 -4.45 -14.07 1.55
CA ILE A 66 -5.39 -12.94 1.56
C ILE A 66 -6.65 -13.29 0.76
N ALA A 67 -6.51 -13.88 -0.44
CA ALA A 67 -7.65 -14.29 -1.26
C ALA A 67 -8.53 -15.32 -0.53
N MET A 68 -7.93 -16.33 0.11
CA MET A 68 -8.64 -17.33 0.90
C MET A 68 -9.41 -16.70 2.07
N LEU A 69 -8.78 -15.77 2.80
CA LEU A 69 -9.39 -15.16 3.99
C LEU A 69 -10.47 -14.13 3.66
N THR A 70 -10.34 -13.44 2.53
CA THR A 70 -11.26 -12.37 2.11
C THR A 70 -12.35 -12.85 1.17
N GLY A 71 -12.18 -14.02 0.55
CA GLY A 71 -13.01 -14.48 -0.57
C GLY A 71 -12.80 -13.67 -1.87
N ALA A 72 -11.81 -12.77 -1.91
CA ALA A 72 -11.46 -12.03 -3.12
C ALA A 72 -10.70 -12.91 -4.11
N SER A 73 -10.77 -12.57 -5.40
CA SER A 73 -9.92 -13.19 -6.42
C SER A 73 -8.46 -12.73 -6.29
N PHE A 74 -7.51 -13.56 -6.75
CA PHE A 74 -6.09 -13.18 -6.78
C PHE A 74 -5.85 -11.87 -7.53
N ASP A 75 -6.62 -11.60 -8.59
CA ASP A 75 -6.51 -10.38 -9.37
C ASP A 75 -6.98 -9.15 -8.60
N GLU A 76 -8.05 -9.25 -7.81
CA GLU A 76 -8.48 -8.16 -6.92
C GLU A 76 -7.41 -7.84 -5.86
N VAL A 77 -6.80 -8.87 -5.25
CA VAL A 77 -5.71 -8.68 -4.27
C VAL A 77 -4.53 -7.95 -4.92
N ARG A 78 -4.08 -8.42 -6.09
CA ARG A 78 -2.96 -7.80 -6.81
C ARG A 78 -3.27 -6.38 -7.28
N ALA A 79 -4.50 -6.13 -7.72
CA ALA A 79 -4.95 -4.80 -8.13
C ALA A 79 -4.96 -3.82 -6.97
N ALA A 80 -5.50 -4.23 -5.81
CA ALA A 80 -5.51 -3.40 -4.60
C ALA A 80 -4.09 -3.09 -4.11
N HIS A 81 -3.19 -4.09 -4.13
CA HIS A 81 -1.79 -3.88 -3.79
C HIS A 81 -1.10 -2.91 -4.77
N LYS A 82 -1.30 -3.08 -6.08
CA LYS A 82 -0.73 -2.19 -7.10
C LYS A 82 -1.22 -0.75 -6.93
N ALA A 83 -2.50 -0.54 -6.59
CA ALA A 83 -3.03 0.79 -6.32
C ALA A 83 -2.36 1.45 -5.11
N ASP A 84 -2.06 0.67 -4.08
CA ASP A 84 -1.34 1.14 -2.90
C ASP A 84 0.11 1.50 -3.17
N ILE A 85 0.82 0.70 -3.96
CA ILE A 85 2.18 1.05 -4.42
C ILE A 85 2.17 2.34 -5.24
N ALA A 86 1.21 2.52 -6.14
CA ALA A 86 1.09 3.74 -6.93
C ALA A 86 0.82 4.98 -6.04
N ALA A 87 -0.05 4.84 -5.03
CA ALA A 87 -0.29 5.90 -4.06
C ALA A 87 0.97 6.21 -3.25
N TRP A 88 1.69 5.18 -2.79
CA TRP A 88 2.93 5.35 -2.03
C TRP A 88 4.04 6.00 -2.86
N MET A 89 4.24 5.62 -4.11
CA MET A 89 5.22 6.26 -5.00
C MET A 89 4.91 7.76 -5.18
N ARG A 90 3.64 8.14 -5.28
CA ARG A 90 3.24 9.55 -5.32
C ARG A 90 3.50 10.27 -4.00
N GLU A 91 3.26 9.63 -2.86
CA GLU A 91 3.60 10.17 -1.54
C GLU A 91 5.12 10.43 -1.43
N GLN A 92 5.95 9.50 -1.91
CA GLN A 92 7.41 9.67 -1.97
C GLN A 92 7.82 10.82 -2.90
N GLU A 93 7.27 10.87 -4.11
CA GLU A 93 7.57 11.93 -5.09
C GLU A 93 7.22 13.33 -4.54
N LEU A 94 6.09 13.46 -3.86
CA LEU A 94 5.70 14.73 -3.21
C LEU A 94 6.58 15.07 -2.01
N HIS A 95 7.12 14.07 -1.30
CA HIS A 95 8.05 14.27 -0.21
C HIS A 95 9.40 14.79 -0.72
N ASP A 96 9.92 14.17 -1.79
CA ASP A 96 11.20 14.53 -2.40
C ASP A 96 11.13 15.84 -3.19
N HIS A 97 9.96 16.16 -3.73
CA HIS A 97 9.68 17.36 -4.52
C HIS A 97 8.44 18.10 -4.00
N PRO A 98 8.55 18.84 -2.89
CA PRO A 98 7.42 19.56 -2.30
C PRO A 98 6.82 20.63 -3.23
N ASP A 99 7.54 21.05 -4.26
CA ASP A 99 7.05 21.91 -5.34
C ASP A 99 6.00 21.22 -6.23
N LEU A 100 6.04 19.89 -6.38
CA LEU A 100 5.02 19.12 -7.09
C LEU A 100 3.69 19.11 -6.34
N ALA A 101 3.70 19.18 -5.00
CA ALA A 101 2.47 19.28 -4.20
C ALA A 101 1.70 20.56 -4.50
N VAL A 102 2.43 21.66 -4.75
CA VAL A 102 1.84 22.95 -5.13
C VAL A 102 1.24 22.89 -6.53
N ALA A 103 1.92 22.25 -7.48
CA ALA A 103 1.42 22.06 -8.85
C ALA A 103 0.17 21.16 -8.90
N ASP A 104 0.15 20.08 -8.13
CA ASP A 104 -0.98 19.15 -8.06
C ASP A 104 -2.23 19.79 -7.45
N ALA A 105 -2.07 20.58 -6.38
CA ALA A 105 -3.16 21.35 -5.80
C ALA A 105 -3.77 22.36 -6.77
N ASP A 106 -2.95 22.97 -7.65
CA ASP A 106 -3.45 23.91 -8.66
C ASP A 106 -4.14 23.19 -9.82
N LEU A 107 -3.66 22.02 -10.24
CA LEU A 107 -4.32 21.16 -11.22
C LEU A 107 -5.69 20.66 -10.73
N ASN A 108 -5.79 20.20 -9.48
CA ASN A 108 -7.06 19.79 -8.88
C ASN A 108 -8.06 20.96 -8.82
N ARG A 109 -7.60 22.17 -8.48
CA ARG A 109 -8.42 23.38 -8.50
C ARG A 109 -8.94 23.73 -9.90
N ILE A 110 -8.18 23.46 -10.94
CA ILE A 110 -8.61 23.68 -12.34
C ILE A 110 -9.65 22.61 -12.73
N ALA A 111 -9.43 21.35 -12.35
CA ALA A 111 -10.35 20.25 -12.65
C ALA A 111 -11.73 20.42 -11.97
N GLU A 112 -11.77 20.92 -10.74
CA GLU A 112 -13.02 21.17 -9.99
C GLU A 112 -13.83 22.38 -10.50
N ARG A 113 -13.25 23.21 -11.36
CA ARG A 113 -13.91 24.40 -11.94
C ARG A 113 -14.59 24.13 -13.28
N HIS A 114 -14.46 22.92 -13.82
CA HIS A 114 -15.05 22.47 -15.09
C HIS A 114 -16.11 21.40 -14.86
#